data_AF-A0A1Y1ZWF1-F1
#
_entry.id   AF-A0A1Y1ZWF1-F1
#
_cell.length_a   1.000
_cell.length_b   1.000
_cell.length_c   1.000
_cell.angle_alpha   90.00
_cell.angle_beta   90.00
_cell.angle_gamma   90.00
#
_symmetry.space_group_name_H-M   'P 1'
#
loop_
_entity.id
_entity.type
_entity.pdbx_description
1 polymer ?
#
loop_
_entity_poly.entity_id
_entity_poly.type
_entity_poly.pdbx_seq_one_letter_code
_entity_poly.pdbx_strand_id
1 'polypeptide(L)'
;DTLPRHNYEAVSYKWGNSELPSHIICEGKKLSITRNCKAALEQFSSVKNRLLWVDSICINQNDVQERNEQVSLMAIIYSSADRTLAWLG
;
A
#
# COMPACT_ATOMS: atom_id res chain seq x y z
N ASP A 1 17.68 10.16 -19.01
CA ASP A 1 16.77 9.00 -18.86
C ASP A 1 15.86 9.18 -17.66
N THR A 2 14.60 9.53 -17.89
CA THR A 2 13.57 9.50 -16.85
C THR A 2 12.46 8.59 -17.34
N LEU A 3 12.39 7.39 -16.78
CA LEU A 3 11.24 6.49 -16.95
C LEU A 3 9.96 7.27 -16.61
N PRO A 4 8.85 7.06 -17.34
CA PRO A 4 7.60 7.72 -17.04
C PRO A 4 7.19 7.35 -15.61
N ARG A 5 7.09 8.35 -14.72
CA ARG A 5 6.55 8.14 -13.38
C ARG A 5 5.15 7.57 -13.52
N HIS A 6 4.89 6.47 -12.85
CA HIS A 6 3.54 5.92 -12.83
C HIS A 6 2.64 6.86 -12.03
N ASN A 7 1.38 7.00 -12.44
CA ASN A 7 0.38 7.88 -11.81
C ASN A 7 -0.07 7.43 -10.41
N TYR A 8 0.77 6.69 -9.66
CA TYR A 8 0.49 6.25 -8.29
C TYR A 8 1.53 6.76 -7.30
N GLU A 9 1.12 6.82 -6.04
CA GLU A 9 1.95 7.15 -4.90
C GLU A 9 2.09 5.91 -4.02
N ALA A 10 3.31 5.55 -3.65
CA ALA A 10 3.55 4.40 -2.78
C ALA A 10 3.40 4.82 -1.32
N VAL A 11 2.71 4.02 -0.50
CA VAL A 11 2.59 4.28 0.94
C VAL A 11 3.60 3.43 1.69
N SER A 12 4.39 4.07 2.54
CA SER A 12 5.31 3.42 3.46
C SER A 12 4.83 3.66 4.87
N TYR A 13 4.55 2.59 5.60
CA TYR A 13 4.05 2.64 6.96
C TYR A 13 4.61 1.48 7.75
N LYS A 14 4.62 1.61 9.07
CA LYS A 14 5.06 0.51 9.93
C LYS A 14 4.11 -0.69 9.80
N TRP A 15 4.63 -1.77 9.24
CA TRP A 15 4.05 -3.10 9.36
C TRP A 15 4.16 -3.57 10.81
N GLY A 16 3.05 -4.02 11.38
CA GLY A 16 3.03 -4.50 12.75
C GLY A 16 2.75 -3.42 13.79
N ASN A 17 1.52 -3.46 14.28
CA ASN A 17 1.22 -3.47 15.70
C ASN A 17 0.01 -4.41 15.84
N SER A 18 -0.04 -5.19 16.91
CA SER A 18 -1.02 -6.24 17.23
C SER A 18 -2.45 -5.74 17.46
N GLU A 19 -2.82 -4.62 16.84
CA GLU A 19 -4.16 -4.07 16.95
C GLU A 19 -5.11 -4.77 16.00
N LEU A 20 -6.30 -5.08 16.52
CA LEU A 20 -7.38 -5.82 15.87
C LEU A 20 -7.51 -5.48 14.37
N PRO A 21 -7.66 -6.50 13.50
CA PRO A 21 -7.80 -6.28 12.07
C PRO A 21 -8.94 -5.28 11.77
N SER A 22 -8.63 -4.32 10.92
CA SER A 22 -9.64 -3.46 10.28
C SER A 22 -9.93 -3.97 8.88
N HIS A 23 -10.90 -3.35 8.21
CA HIS A 23 -11.33 -3.80 6.89
C HIS A 23 -11.61 -2.62 5.97
N ILE A 24 -11.33 -2.84 4.70
CA ILE A 24 -11.78 -1.99 3.59
C ILE A 24 -12.63 -2.82 2.62
N ILE A 25 -13.39 -2.13 1.79
CA ILE A 25 -14.08 -2.76 0.66
C ILE A 25 -13.20 -2.60 -0.57
N CYS A 26 -12.69 -3.72 -1.08
CA CYS A 26 -11.95 -3.80 -2.33
C CYS A 26 -12.80 -4.60 -3.32
N GLU A 27 -13.25 -3.96 -4.41
CA GLU A 27 -14.09 -4.59 -5.44
C GLU A 27 -15.32 -5.33 -4.87
N GLY A 28 -15.97 -4.74 -3.86
CA GLY A 28 -17.15 -5.33 -3.20
C GLY A 28 -16.84 -6.44 -2.18
N LYS A 29 -15.56 -6.80 -1.99
CA LYS A 29 -15.12 -7.79 -1.00
C LYS A 29 -14.47 -7.11 0.21
N LYS A 30 -14.64 -7.70 1.39
CA LYS A 30 -13.94 -7.25 2.60
C LYS A 30 -12.50 -7.72 2.55
N LEU A 31 -11.56 -6.77 2.52
CA LEU A 31 -10.14 -7.05 2.66
C LEU A 31 -9.69 -6.66 4.07
N SER A 32 -9.08 -7.60 4.78
CA SER A 32 -8.53 -7.38 6.12
C SER A 32 -7.20 -6.63 6.02
N ILE A 33 -7.06 -5.55 6.78
CA ILE A 33 -5.84 -4.73 6.86
C ILE A 33 -5.55 -4.37 8.32
N THR A 34 -4.34 -3.90 8.60
CA THR A 34 -4.03 -3.38 9.94
C THR A 34 -4.73 -2.04 10.17
N ARG A 35 -4.99 -1.67 11.43
CA ARG A 35 -5.49 -0.33 11.74
C ARG A 35 -4.55 0.78 11.28
N ASN A 36 -3.24 0.55 11.39
CA ASN A 36 -2.24 1.51 10.94
C ASN A 36 -2.35 1.77 9.42
N CYS A 37 -2.55 0.71 8.64
CA CYS A 37 -2.81 0.81 7.20
C CYS A 37 -4.10 1.61 6.93
N LYS A 38 -5.17 1.33 7.67
CA LYS A 38 -6.44 2.08 7.54
C LYS A 38 -6.27 3.56 7.85
N ALA A 39 -5.59 3.90 8.94
CA ALA A 39 -5.34 5.28 9.34
C ALA A 39 -4.52 6.04 8.28
N ALA A 40 -3.46 5.40 7.75
CA ALA A 40 -2.67 5.96 6.65
C ALA A 40 -3.54 6.21 5.40
N LEU A 41 -4.38 5.25 5.02
CA LEU A 41 -5.30 5.39 3.88
C LEU A 41 -6.29 6.53 4.09
N GLU A 42 -6.94 6.62 5.25
CA GLU A 42 -7.88 7.70 5.58
C GLU A 42 -7.21 9.06 5.53
N GLN A 43 -5.99 9.17 6.09
CA GLN A 43 -5.21 10.41 6.06
C GLN A 43 -4.90 10.83 4.62
N PHE A 44 -4.40 9.92 3.79
CA PHE A 44 -3.94 10.28 2.44
C PHE A 44 -5.06 10.40 1.40
N SER A 45 -6.19 9.69 1.58
CA SER A 45 -7.36 9.75 0.69
C SER A 45 -8.25 10.96 0.92
N SER A 46 -8.23 11.57 2.11
CA SER A 46 -9.09 12.71 2.46
C SER A 46 -8.82 14.00 1.65
N VAL A 47 -7.64 14.12 1.04
CA VAL A 47 -7.15 15.40 0.50
C VAL A 47 -7.42 15.58 -0.99
N LYS A 48 -7.37 14.50 -1.81
CA LYS A 48 -7.56 14.51 -3.27
C LYS A 48 -7.90 13.10 -3.79
N ASN A 49 -8.42 13.00 -5.02
CA ASN A 49 -8.42 11.75 -5.78
C ASN A 49 -6.97 11.35 -6.08
N ARG A 50 -6.47 10.35 -5.35
CA ARG A 50 -5.09 9.84 -5.45
C ARG A 50 -5.12 8.35 -5.73
N LEU A 51 -4.23 7.89 -6.58
CA LEU A 51 -3.98 6.46 -6.77
C LEU A 51 -2.87 6.05 -5.81
N LEU A 52 -3.21 5.24 -4.82
CA LEU A 52 -2.27 4.79 -3.78
C LEU A 52 -1.90 3.33 -4.02
N TRP A 53 -0.61 3.04 -3.95
CA TRP A 53 -0.10 1.68 -3.88
C TRP A 53 0.26 1.36 -2.43
N VAL A 54 -0.34 0.30 -1.89
CA VAL A 54 -0.15 -0.15 -0.51
C VAL A 54 0.15 -1.64 -0.54
N ASP A 55 1.33 -2.02 -0.07
CA ASP A 55 1.84 -3.39 -0.10
C ASP A 55 0.83 -4.44 0.44
N SER A 56 0.18 -4.20 1.58
CA SER A 56 -0.76 -5.14 2.19
C SER A 56 -2.07 -5.30 1.41
N ILE A 57 -2.31 -4.43 0.43
CA ILE A 57 -3.53 -4.42 -0.40
C ILE A 57 -3.20 -4.89 -1.82
N CYS A 58 -2.13 -4.38 -2.40
CA CYS A 58 -1.74 -4.64 -3.78
C CYS A 58 -1.02 -5.99 -3.96
N ILE A 59 -0.45 -6.55 -2.89
CA ILE A 59 0.20 -7.87 -2.91
C ILE A 59 -0.73 -8.87 -2.24
N ASN A 60 -1.00 -9.99 -2.90
CA ASN A 60 -1.81 -11.05 -2.31
C ASN A 60 -1.03 -11.77 -1.19
N GLN A 61 -1.30 -11.35 0.04
CA GLN A 61 -0.62 -11.85 1.24
C GLN A 61 -0.82 -13.36 1.49
N ASN A 62 -1.81 -14.00 0.86
CA ASN A 62 -2.09 -15.42 1.00
C ASN A 62 -1.34 -16.29 -0.02
N ASP A 63 -0.73 -15.69 -1.04
CA ASP A 63 0.08 -16.39 -2.03
C ASP A 63 1.57 -16.11 -1.75
N VAL A 64 2.26 -17.10 -1.19
CA VAL A 64 3.68 -16.95 -0.83
C VAL A 64 4.56 -16.74 -2.05
N GLN A 65 4.22 -17.35 -3.19
CA GLN A 65 5.01 -17.23 -4.41
C GLN A 65 4.87 -15.82 -4.98
N GLU A 66 3.64 -15.35 -5.21
CA GLU A 66 3.40 -13.99 -5.71
C GLU A 66 3.93 -12.94 -4.75
N ARG A 67 3.75 -13.12 -3.43
CA ARG A 67 4.34 -12.22 -2.44
C ARG A 67 5.86 -12.13 -2.55
N ASN A 68 6.55 -13.25 -2.71
CA ASN A 68 8.02 -13.23 -2.84
C ASN A 68 8.47 -12.54 -4.14
N GLU A 69 7.75 -12.76 -5.24
CA GLU A 69 7.97 -12.06 -6.51
C GLU A 69 7.77 -10.55 -6.33
N GLN A 70 6.68 -10.11 -5.70
CA GLN A 70 6.41 -8.69 -5.45
C GLN A 70 7.43 -8.05 -4.50
N VAL A 71 7.87 -8.77 -3.45
CA VAL A 71 8.91 -8.31 -2.54
C VAL A 71 10.23 -8.07 -3.29
N SER A 72 10.58 -8.96 -4.23
CA SER A 72 11.77 -8.77 -5.07
C SER A 72 11.70 -7.51 -5.96
N LEU A 73 10.48 -7.05 -6.27
CA LEU A 73 10.20 -5.87 -7.09
C LEU A 73 10.02 -4.59 -6.27
N MET A 74 10.01 -4.63 -4.93
CA MET A 74 9.73 -3.45 -4.09
C MET A 74 10.61 -2.25 -4.44
N ALA A 75 11.92 -2.47 -4.65
CA ALA A 75 12.82 -1.38 -5.03
C ALA A 75 12.36 -0.67 -6.31
N ILE A 76 11.92 -1.44 -7.32
CA ILE A 76 11.41 -0.92 -8.58
C ILE A 76 10.08 -0.21 -8.37
N ILE A 77 9.14 -0.81 -7.65
CA ILE A 77 7.81 -0.24 -7.36
C ILE A 77 7.94 1.11 -6.66
N TYR A 78 8.69 1.18 -5.55
CA TYR A 78 8.87 2.44 -4.82
C TYR A 78 9.64 3.49 -5.64
N SER A 79 10.65 3.09 -6.42
CA SER A 79 11.39 4.02 -7.28
C SER A 79 10.59 4.55 -8.47
N SER A 80 9.55 3.83 -8.89
CA SER A 80 8.71 4.18 -10.04
C SER A 80 7.44 4.95 -9.66
N ALA A 81 7.13 5.05 -8.37
CA ALA A 81 6.05 5.88 -7.84
C ALA A 81 6.35 7.38 -8.06
N ASP A 82 5.30 8.22 -8.16
CA ASP A 82 5.48 9.67 -8.24
C ASP A 82 6.17 10.22 -6.98
N ARG A 83 5.78 9.68 -5.83
CA ARG A 83 6.43 9.88 -4.53
C ARG A 83 6.06 8.76 -3.56
N THR A 84 6.83 8.66 -2.49
CA THR A 84 6.52 7.79 -1.35
C THR A 84 5.94 8.62 -0.20
N LEU A 85 4.76 8.22 0.29
CA LEU A 85 4.11 8.82 1.44
C LEU A 85 4.48 8.02 2.69
N ALA A 86 5.25 8.63 3.58
CA ALA A 86 5.60 8.01 4.85
C ALA A 86 4.52 8.27 5.91
N TRP A 87 4.06 7.22 6.58
CA TRP A 87 3.14 7.27 7.71
C TRP A 87 3.79 6.65 8.94
N LEU A 88 3.93 7.45 10.00
CA LEU A 88 4.66 7.08 11.20
C LEU A 88 3.79 6.50 12.33
N GLY A 89 2.46 6.49 12.14
CA GLY A 89 1.51 6.12 13.19
C GLY A 89 0.99 7.33 13.94
#